data_AF-A0A9Q0MEY1-F1
#
_entry.id   AF-A0A9Q0MEY1-F1
#
_cell.length_a   1.000
_cell.length_b   1.000
_cell.length_c   1.000
_cell.angle_alpha   90.00
_cell.angle_beta   90.00
_cell.angle_gamma   90.00
#
_symmetry.space_group_name_H-M   'P 1'
#
loop_
_entity.id
_entity.type
_entity.pdbx_description
1 polymer ?
#
loop_
_entity_poly.entity_id
_entity_poly.type
_entity_poly.pdbx_seq_one_letter_code
_entity_poly.pdbx_strand_id
1 'polypeptide(L)'
;MSKLTLLAIVASICIVSFVSVSGYGHGGHSSSHYSHHGHAYKFGYDITDPYGAKNSRKESDDGYGNRHGSYSIYDKDGRYRVVDYVAGKKGFQAKIRSNEPGVQSSHAAHASYHHDGHGYHGGHYGHGGYGHGHGHGHGGHGKYHHGGHY
;
A
#
# COMPACT_ATOMS: atom_id res chain seq x y z
N MET A 1 -5.36 67.68 -0.02
CA MET A 1 -5.29 66.24 0.33
C MET A 1 -5.91 66.05 1.70
N SER A 2 -7.21 65.78 1.72
CA SER A 2 -8.00 65.64 2.94
C SER A 2 -7.88 64.21 3.48
N LYS A 3 -7.84 64.06 4.80
CA LYS A 3 -7.71 62.81 5.56
C LYS A 3 -8.89 61.83 5.39
N LEU A 4 -9.72 62.01 4.36
CA LEU A 4 -10.91 61.20 4.07
C LEU A 4 -10.67 60.11 3.03
N THR A 5 -9.59 60.16 2.24
CA THR A 5 -9.28 59.09 1.25
C THR A 5 -8.53 57.90 1.85
N LEU A 6 -8.01 58.01 3.08
CA LEU A 6 -7.24 56.94 3.72
C LEU A 6 -8.11 55.86 4.41
N LEU A 7 -9.40 56.12 4.61
CA LEU A 7 -10.30 55.16 5.26
C LEU A 7 -10.88 54.11 4.29
N ALA A 8 -10.80 54.35 2.97
CA ALA A 8 -11.37 53.45 1.96
C ALA A 8 -10.44 52.30 1.55
N ILE A 9 -9.14 52.35 1.87
CA ILE A 9 -8.18 51.30 1.50
C ILE A 9 -8.10 50.20 2.58
N VAL A 10 -8.45 50.52 3.83
CA VAL A 10 -8.43 49.55 4.95
C VAL A 10 -9.67 48.65 4.97
N ALA A 11 -10.76 49.03 4.29
CA ALA A 11 -11.98 48.22 4.21
C ALA A 11 -11.95 47.11 3.13
N SER A 12 -10.93 47.07 2.27
CA SER A 12 -10.88 46.16 1.10
C SER A 12 -9.96 44.94 1.25
N ILE A 13 -9.40 44.68 2.44
CA ILE A 13 -8.58 43.48 2.70
C ILE A 13 -9.11 42.69 3.92
N CYS A 14 -10.43 42.53 4.00
CA CYS A 14 -11.05 41.56 4.92
C CYS A 14 -11.91 40.52 4.18
N ILE A 15 -11.73 40.37 2.87
CA ILE A 15 -12.20 39.17 2.16
C ILE A 15 -10.97 38.28 1.93
N VAL A 16 -10.33 37.86 3.02
CA VAL A 16 -9.63 36.58 2.99
C VAL A 16 -10.74 35.57 2.87
N SER A 17 -10.90 35.03 1.67
CA SER A 17 -11.80 33.92 1.37
C SER A 17 -11.71 32.94 2.52
N PHE A 18 -12.83 32.78 3.24
CA PHE A 18 -13.02 31.61 4.08
C PHE A 18 -13.01 30.44 3.09
N VAL A 19 -11.83 29.87 2.82
CA VAL A 19 -11.74 28.53 2.27
C VAL A 19 -12.44 27.69 3.31
N SER A 20 -13.73 27.46 3.06
CA SER A 20 -14.51 26.49 3.78
C SER A 20 -13.77 25.19 3.53
N VAL A 21 -12.98 24.75 4.51
CA VAL A 21 -12.42 23.41 4.49
C VAL A 21 -13.65 22.53 4.46
N SER A 22 -13.94 22.01 3.27
CA SER A 22 -15.07 21.12 3.05
C SER A 22 -14.84 19.95 3.99
N GLY A 23 -15.83 19.67 4.83
CA GLY A 23 -15.69 18.87 6.03
C GLY A 23 -14.87 17.61 5.82
N TYR A 24 -13.94 17.36 6.75
CA TYR A 24 -13.42 16.01 6.95
C TYR A 24 -14.62 15.12 7.26
N GLY A 25 -15.07 14.35 6.27
CA GLY A 25 -16.20 13.46 6.43
C GLY A 25 -15.94 12.49 7.58
N HIS A 26 -16.81 12.49 8.59
CA HIS A 26 -16.89 11.41 9.57
C HIS A 26 -17.47 10.19 8.85
N GLY A 27 -16.59 9.39 8.25
CA GLY A 27 -16.90 8.09 7.69
C GLY A 27 -15.73 7.14 7.94
N GLY A 28 -15.98 5.84 7.81
CA GLY A 28 -15.01 4.80 8.13
C GLY A 28 -15.48 3.93 9.30
N HIS A 29 -15.01 2.69 9.29
CA HIS A 29 -15.39 1.68 10.28
C HIS A 29 -14.16 0.93 10.75
N SER A 30 -14.18 0.55 12.02
CA SER A 30 -13.18 -0.34 12.59
C SER A 30 -13.85 -1.48 13.33
N SER A 31 -13.20 -2.63 13.31
CA SER A 31 -13.52 -3.78 14.15
C SER A 31 -12.25 -4.20 14.87
N SER A 32 -12.37 -4.61 16.12
CA SER A 32 -11.26 -5.17 16.88
C SER A 32 -11.73 -6.39 17.66
N HIS A 33 -10.82 -7.32 17.86
CA HIS A 33 -11.04 -8.49 18.68
C HIS A 33 -9.81 -8.76 19.55
N TYR A 34 -10.06 -9.25 20.75
CA TYR A 34 -9.05 -9.68 21.69
C TYR A 34 -9.57 -10.88 22.46
N SER A 35 -8.72 -11.89 22.65
CA SER A 35 -9.00 -13.05 23.48
C SER A 35 -7.71 -13.56 24.09
N HIS A 36 -7.82 -14.18 25.26
CA HIS A 36 -6.67 -14.70 25.98
C HIS A 36 -7.05 -15.95 26.77
N HIS A 37 -6.12 -16.89 26.86
CA HIS A 37 -6.24 -18.07 27.69
C HIS A 37 -4.90 -18.41 28.34
N GLY A 38 -4.83 -18.28 29.67
CA GLY A 38 -3.62 -18.56 30.45
C GLY A 38 -2.53 -17.51 30.23
N HIS A 39 -1.58 -17.79 29.33
CA HIS A 39 -0.54 -16.85 28.89
C HIS A 39 -0.60 -16.60 27.37
N ALA A 40 -1.44 -17.34 26.64
CA ALA A 40 -1.57 -17.21 25.20
C ALA A 40 -2.65 -16.18 24.85
N TYR A 41 -2.33 -15.23 23.99
CA TYR A 41 -3.28 -14.22 23.51
C TYR A 41 -3.55 -14.33 22.01
N LYS A 42 -4.66 -13.74 21.58
CA LYS A 42 -5.01 -13.48 20.20
C LYS A 42 -5.63 -12.11 20.10
N PHE A 43 -5.18 -11.30 19.16
CA PHE A 43 -5.81 -10.02 18.90
C PHE A 43 -5.80 -9.70 17.42
N GLY A 44 -6.67 -8.77 17.05
CA GLY A 44 -6.59 -8.16 15.74
C GLY A 44 -7.54 -6.99 15.58
N TYR A 45 -7.36 -6.26 14.49
CA TYR A 45 -8.24 -5.20 14.07
C TYR A 45 -8.26 -5.10 12.54
N ASP A 46 -9.35 -4.50 12.07
CA ASP A 46 -9.55 -4.09 10.68
C ASP A 46 -10.09 -2.66 10.70
N ILE A 47 -9.51 -1.79 9.88
CA ILE A 47 -9.89 -0.39 9.72
C ILE A 47 -10.10 -0.15 8.24
N THR A 48 -11.22 0.46 7.88
CA THR A 48 -11.47 1.00 6.54
C THR A 48 -11.84 2.46 6.69
N ASP A 49 -11.07 3.34 6.05
CA ASP A 49 -11.36 4.76 6.03
C ASP A 49 -12.47 5.06 4.98
N PRO A 50 -13.05 6.27 4.97
CA PRO A 50 -14.10 6.61 4.01
C PRO A 50 -13.59 6.83 2.58
N TYR A 51 -12.28 6.83 2.36
CA TYR A 51 -11.63 7.07 1.06
C TYR A 51 -11.11 5.78 0.41
N GLY A 52 -11.31 4.63 1.04
CA GLY A 52 -10.96 3.31 0.53
C GLY A 52 -9.63 2.74 1.04
N ALA A 53 -8.88 3.48 1.86
CA ALA A 53 -7.68 2.96 2.50
C ALA A 53 -8.06 1.95 3.61
N LYS A 54 -7.26 0.89 3.74
CA LYS A 54 -7.50 -0.18 4.71
C LYS A 54 -6.23 -0.49 5.49
N ASN A 55 -6.38 -0.78 6.77
CA ASN A 55 -5.31 -1.25 7.63
C ASN A 55 -5.83 -2.41 8.48
N SER A 56 -5.09 -3.51 8.55
CA SER A 56 -5.43 -4.59 9.46
C SER A 56 -4.20 -5.19 10.12
N ARG A 57 -4.39 -5.78 11.29
CA ARG A 57 -3.40 -6.62 11.97
C ARG A 57 -4.11 -7.75 12.68
N LYS A 58 -3.47 -8.92 12.69
CA LYS A 58 -3.82 -10.03 13.58
C LYS A 58 -2.55 -10.66 14.12
N GLU A 59 -2.59 -11.11 15.37
CA GLU A 59 -1.48 -11.79 16.01
C GLU A 59 -2.00 -12.80 17.03
N SER A 60 -1.32 -13.94 17.13
CA SER A 60 -1.59 -14.96 18.12
C SER A 60 -0.30 -15.55 18.68
N ASP A 61 -0.29 -15.82 19.97
CA ASP A 61 0.72 -16.64 20.63
C ASP A 61 0.42 -18.13 20.39
N ASP A 62 1.44 -18.92 20.02
CA ASP A 62 1.31 -20.37 19.78
C ASP A 62 1.45 -21.23 21.05
N GLY A 63 1.70 -20.63 22.21
CA GLY A 63 1.93 -21.30 23.48
C GLY A 63 3.37 -21.84 23.65
N TYR A 64 4.21 -21.74 22.62
CA TYR A 64 5.60 -22.22 22.61
C TYR A 64 6.61 -21.07 22.55
N GLY A 65 6.14 -19.84 22.79
CA GLY A 65 6.93 -18.62 22.79
C GLY A 65 7.10 -17.98 21.42
N ASN A 66 6.40 -18.46 20.38
CA ASN A 66 6.35 -17.75 19.10
C ASN A 66 5.01 -17.02 18.93
N ARG A 67 5.11 -15.86 18.30
CA ARG A 67 3.97 -15.03 17.93
C ARG A 67 3.87 -15.02 16.42
N HIS A 68 2.74 -15.50 15.93
CA HIS A 68 2.43 -15.54 14.50
C HIS A 68 1.47 -14.41 14.23
N GLY A 69 1.74 -13.61 13.22
CA GLY A 69 0.85 -12.53 12.88
C GLY A 69 0.98 -12.10 11.44
N SER A 70 0.06 -11.23 11.06
CA SER A 70 0.10 -10.53 9.80
C SER A 70 -0.40 -9.10 9.98
N TYR A 71 0.15 -8.16 9.23
CA TYR A 71 -0.47 -6.85 9.05
C TYR A 71 -0.59 -6.52 7.57
N SER A 72 -1.56 -5.67 7.24
CA SER A 72 -1.72 -5.14 5.89
C SER A 72 -2.04 -3.66 5.91
N ILE A 73 -1.48 -2.94 4.93
CA ILE A 73 -1.81 -1.56 4.63
C ILE A 73 -2.16 -1.53 3.15
N TYR A 74 -3.34 -1.02 2.82
CA TYR A 74 -3.78 -0.73 1.46
C TYR A 74 -4.11 0.76 1.40
N ASP A 75 -3.47 1.47 0.47
CA ASP A 75 -3.74 2.87 0.21
C ASP A 75 -4.80 2.97 -0.92
N LYS A 76 -5.52 4.09 -0.96
CA LYS A 76 -6.60 4.35 -1.92
C LYS A 76 -6.13 4.35 -3.38
N ASP A 77 -4.83 4.54 -3.60
CA ASP A 77 -4.19 4.53 -4.93
C ASP A 77 -3.76 3.13 -5.40
N GLY A 78 -4.12 2.08 -4.65
CA GLY A 78 -3.81 0.69 -4.97
C GLY A 78 -2.44 0.23 -4.48
N ARG A 79 -1.66 1.09 -3.81
CA ARG A 79 -0.45 0.66 -3.10
C ARG A 79 -0.81 -0.26 -1.95
N TYR A 80 0.01 -1.28 -1.71
CA TYR A 80 -0.14 -2.11 -0.54
C TYR A 80 1.19 -2.59 0.02
N ARG A 81 1.13 -2.96 1.30
CA ARG A 81 2.12 -3.78 1.97
C ARG A 81 1.39 -4.83 2.81
N VAL A 82 1.71 -6.09 2.59
CA VAL A 82 1.25 -7.22 3.41
C VAL A 82 2.47 -7.88 4.02
N VAL A 83 2.46 -8.06 5.33
CA VAL A 83 3.55 -8.73 6.05
C VAL A 83 2.99 -9.89 6.83
N ASP A 84 3.52 -11.08 6.56
CA ASP A 84 3.32 -12.27 7.38
C ASP A 84 4.58 -12.50 8.20
N TYR A 85 4.45 -12.71 9.50
CA TYR A 85 5.61 -12.80 10.40
C TYR A 85 5.49 -13.86 11.49
N VAL A 86 6.66 -14.29 11.95
CA VAL A 86 6.86 -15.10 13.15
C VAL A 86 7.92 -14.42 14.02
N ALA A 87 7.55 -14.10 15.26
CA ALA A 87 8.47 -13.57 16.26
C ALA A 87 8.71 -14.62 17.34
N GLY A 88 9.95 -15.06 17.54
CA GLY A 88 10.26 -16.10 18.51
C GLY A 88 11.75 -16.17 18.84
N LYS A 89 12.23 -17.33 19.27
CA LYS A 89 13.63 -17.54 19.68
C LYS A 89 14.64 -17.27 18.56
N LYS A 90 14.23 -17.43 17.29
CA LYS A 90 15.04 -17.16 16.10
C LYS A 90 15.00 -15.68 15.67
N GLY A 91 14.47 -14.79 16.52
CA GLY A 91 14.23 -13.39 16.19
C GLY A 91 12.92 -13.17 15.45
N PHE A 92 12.81 -11.99 14.82
CA PHE A 92 11.67 -11.61 14.00
C PHE A 92 11.91 -12.04 12.55
N GLN A 93 10.98 -12.80 12.00
CA GLN A 93 11.05 -13.37 10.68
C GLN A 93 9.86 -12.87 9.87
N ALA A 94 10.09 -12.28 8.69
CA ALA A 94 9.02 -11.67 7.91
C ALA A 94 9.05 -12.06 6.44
N LYS A 95 7.86 -12.18 5.86
CA LYS A 95 7.60 -12.24 4.43
C LYS A 95 6.78 -11.01 4.06
N ILE A 96 7.36 -10.12 3.29
CA ILE A 96 6.76 -8.85 2.88
C ILE A 96 6.39 -8.95 1.41
N ARG A 97 5.14 -8.65 1.09
CA ARG A 97 4.65 -8.41 -0.26
C ARG A 97 4.27 -6.96 -0.40
N SER A 98 4.79 -6.29 -1.41
CA SER A 98 4.49 -4.87 -1.66
C SER A 98 4.62 -4.56 -3.15
N ASN A 99 3.76 -3.68 -3.64
CA ASN A 99 3.91 -3.11 -4.98
C ASN A 99 4.58 -1.72 -4.95
N GLU A 100 4.90 -1.16 -3.77
CA GLU A 100 5.30 0.25 -3.61
C GLU A 100 6.49 0.67 -4.49
N PRO A 101 6.47 1.87 -5.09
CA PRO A 101 7.58 2.37 -5.90
C PRO A 101 8.90 2.37 -5.13
N GLY A 102 9.95 1.81 -5.74
CA GLY A 102 11.27 1.72 -5.15
C GLY A 102 11.50 0.51 -4.22
N VAL A 103 10.49 -0.31 -3.95
CA VAL A 103 10.68 -1.59 -3.26
C VAL A 103 11.24 -2.61 -4.26
N GLN A 104 12.41 -3.16 -3.96
CA GLN A 104 12.99 -4.25 -4.72
C GLN A 104 12.84 -5.57 -3.97
N SER A 105 12.64 -6.65 -4.72
CA SER A 105 12.72 -8.00 -4.16
C SER A 105 14.11 -8.25 -3.60
N SER A 106 14.18 -8.63 -2.33
CA SER A 106 15.46 -8.77 -1.60
C SER A 106 15.30 -9.62 -0.35
N HIS A 107 16.43 -10.02 0.23
CA HIS A 107 16.47 -10.65 1.55
C HIS A 107 17.38 -9.80 2.45
N ALA A 108 16.86 -9.34 3.59
CA ALA A 108 17.59 -8.50 4.52
C ALA A 108 17.21 -8.89 5.95
N ALA A 109 18.19 -9.22 6.80
CA ALA A 109 17.99 -9.45 8.24
C ALA A 109 16.74 -10.31 8.59
N HIS A 110 16.60 -11.48 7.96
CA HIS A 110 15.45 -12.39 8.15
C HIS A 110 14.08 -11.85 7.69
N ALA A 111 14.08 -10.82 6.86
CA ALA A 111 12.95 -10.36 6.08
C ALA A 111 13.17 -10.74 4.61
N SER A 112 12.15 -11.36 4.00
CA SER A 112 12.08 -11.57 2.55
C SER A 112 11.10 -10.57 1.97
N TYR A 113 11.56 -9.76 1.02
CA TYR A 113 10.77 -8.80 0.29
C TYR A 113 10.46 -9.38 -1.09
N HIS A 114 9.18 -9.43 -1.41
CA HIS A 114 8.66 -9.74 -2.74
C HIS A 114 7.99 -8.47 -3.28
N HIS A 115 8.58 -7.93 -4.35
CA HIS A 115 7.97 -6.87 -5.11
C HIS A 115 6.97 -7.48 -6.10
N ASP A 116 5.70 -7.17 -5.90
CA ASP A 116 4.62 -7.57 -6.80
C ASP A 116 4.47 -6.48 -7.87
N GLY A 117 5.16 -6.65 -9.01
CA GLY A 117 5.20 -5.67 -10.09
C GLY A 117 3.83 -5.30 -10.67
N HIS A 118 3.58 -3.99 -10.79
CA HIS A 118 2.49 -3.26 -11.46
C HIS A 118 1.03 -3.77 -11.33
N GLY A 119 0.34 -3.26 -10.30
CA GLY A 119 -1.12 -3.06 -10.27
C GLY A 119 -1.53 -1.57 -10.25
N TYR A 120 -0.61 -0.68 -10.62
CA TYR A 120 -0.87 0.77 -10.67
C TYR A 120 -1.52 1.18 -11.99
N HIS A 121 -2.81 1.45 -11.97
CA HIS A 121 -3.45 2.30 -12.97
C HIS A 121 -3.54 3.74 -12.43
N GLY A 122 -2.38 4.35 -12.20
CA GLY A 122 -2.26 5.80 -12.01
C GLY A 122 -2.26 6.47 -13.39
N GLY A 123 -3.14 7.45 -13.58
CA GLY A 123 -3.50 8.03 -14.87
C GLY A 123 -2.35 8.39 -15.81
N HIS A 124 -2.62 8.17 -17.09
CA HIS A 124 -1.79 8.55 -18.24
C HIS A 124 -1.33 10.02 -18.18
N TYR A 125 -0.01 10.21 -18.20
CA TYR A 125 0.63 11.26 -18.99
C TYR A 125 1.77 10.59 -19.75
N GLY A 126 1.58 10.45 -21.05
CA GLY A 126 2.54 9.83 -21.95
C GLY A 126 3.82 10.65 -22.04
N HIS A 127 4.95 9.96 -22.20
CA HIS A 127 6.08 10.54 -22.92
C HIS A 127 6.94 9.45 -23.59
N GLY A 128 7.01 9.59 -24.92
CA GLY A 128 8.13 9.30 -25.82
C GLY A 128 9.10 8.18 -25.48
N GLY A 129 9.07 7.12 -26.30
CA GLY A 129 10.04 6.05 -26.28
C GLY A 129 11.46 6.45 -26.72
N TYR A 130 12.39 5.56 -26.41
CA TYR A 130 13.63 5.36 -27.14
C TYR A 130 13.92 3.85 -27.08
N GLY A 131 13.66 3.18 -28.20
CA GLY A 131 14.14 1.82 -28.42
C GLY A 131 15.62 1.85 -28.78
N HIS A 132 16.38 0.89 -28.25
CA HIS A 132 17.62 0.43 -28.87
C HIS A 132 17.69 -1.09 -28.71
N GLY A 133 17.56 -1.78 -29.84
CA GLY A 133 17.78 -3.21 -29.97
C GLY A 133 19.26 -3.55 -30.11
N HIS A 134 19.60 -4.79 -29.78
CA HIS A 134 20.40 -5.73 -30.60
C HIS A 134 20.67 -7.00 -29.79
N GLY A 135 20.45 -8.17 -30.40
CA GLY A 135 20.85 -9.45 -29.82
C GLY A 135 20.29 -10.65 -30.58
N HIS A 136 21.00 -11.05 -31.63
CA HIS A 136 20.72 -12.20 -32.48
C HIS A 136 20.62 -13.54 -31.73
N GLY A 137 19.71 -14.41 -32.17
CA GLY A 137 19.66 -15.83 -31.80
C GLY A 137 18.89 -16.63 -32.85
N HIS A 138 19.61 -17.47 -33.59
CA HIS A 138 19.18 -18.18 -34.79
C HIS A 138 18.20 -19.34 -34.53
N GLY A 139 17.29 -19.55 -35.50
CA GLY A 139 17.12 -20.85 -36.18
C GLY A 139 16.32 -21.94 -35.46
N GLY A 140 15.09 -22.18 -35.95
CA GLY A 140 14.31 -23.38 -35.61
C GLY A 140 13.00 -23.50 -36.37
N HIS A 141 13.05 -23.59 -37.70
CA HIS A 141 11.92 -24.05 -38.51
C HIS A 141 11.69 -25.56 -38.29
N GLY A 142 10.45 -25.98 -38.04
CA GLY A 142 10.14 -27.42 -38.02
C GLY A 142 8.70 -27.85 -37.68
N LYS A 143 7.76 -27.53 -38.58
CA LYS A 143 6.59 -28.34 -39.01
C LYS A 143 5.48 -28.75 -38.01
N TYR A 144 4.27 -28.33 -38.39
CA TYR A 144 2.98 -28.95 -38.05
C TYR A 144 2.91 -30.39 -38.54
N HIS A 145 2.44 -31.32 -37.70
CA HIS A 145 1.72 -32.51 -38.16
C HIS A 145 0.55 -32.86 -37.21
N HIS A 146 -0.58 -33.10 -37.86
CA HIS A 146 -1.89 -33.53 -37.40
C HIS A 146 -1.85 -34.87 -36.64
N GLY A 147 -2.77 -35.06 -35.70
CA GLY A 147 -3.06 -36.38 -35.14
C GLY A 147 -4.20 -36.36 -34.12
N GLY A 148 -5.44 -36.43 -34.61
CA GLY A 148 -6.61 -36.76 -33.79
C GLY A 148 -7.04 -38.21 -33.97
N HIS A 149 -7.90 -38.66 -33.03
CA HIS A 149 -8.62 -39.94 -32.94
C HIS A 149 -7.73 -41.12 -32.49
N TYR A 150 -8.06 -41.90 -31.45
CA TYR A 150 -9.37 -42.32 -30.90
C TYR A 150 -9.30 -42.39 -29.37
#